data_AF-M8AQY0-F1
#
_entry.id   AF-M8AQY0-F1
#
_cell.length_a   1.000
_cell.length_b   1.000
_cell.length_c   1.000
_cell.angle_alpha   90.00
_cell.angle_beta   90.00
_cell.angle_gamma   90.00
#
_symmetry.space_group_name_H-M   'P 1'
#
loop_
_entity.id
_entity.type
_entity.pdbx_description
1 polymer ?
#
loop_
_entity_poly.entity_id
_entity_poly.type
_entity_poly.pdbx_seq_one_letter_code
_entity_poly.pdbx_strand_id
1 'polypeptide(L)'
;MRLGHLARAAPLLVRTAATAATAYPAAALKAGDALRSRRRRFTEDDPGAVYASQSLKFAAPVYVGDEVVAQVQALQINAAGARHIVKFATKCFTDDDQTLAIDGEAMAFLPTLQLSTEVME
;
A
#
# COMPACT_ATOMS: atom_id res chain seq x y z
N MET A 1 -19.24 27.71 -50.87
CA MET A 1 -17.90 28.23 -50.51
C MET A 1 -17.94 28.66 -49.04
N ARG A 2 -16.92 28.32 -48.24
CA ARG A 2 -16.79 28.39 -46.74
C ARG A 2 -17.46 27.19 -46.03
N LEU A 3 -16.82 26.12 -45.56
CA LEU A 3 -15.51 25.79 -44.95
C LEU A 3 -15.36 26.18 -43.46
N GLY A 4 -15.18 25.15 -42.61
CA GLY A 4 -14.72 25.20 -41.21
C GLY A 4 -15.84 25.24 -40.15
N HIS A 5 -15.82 24.57 -38.99
CA HIS A 5 -14.84 23.70 -38.33
C HIS A 5 -15.55 22.87 -37.24
N LEU A 6 -15.05 21.67 -36.99
CA LEU A 6 -15.39 20.78 -35.87
C LEU A 6 -15.08 21.47 -34.52
N ALA A 7 -16.09 21.58 -33.65
CA ALA A 7 -15.87 21.94 -32.25
C ALA A 7 -15.52 20.67 -31.45
N ARG A 8 -14.22 20.45 -31.26
CA ARG A 8 -13.66 19.51 -30.26
C ARG A 8 -13.21 20.35 -29.08
N ALA A 9 -13.89 20.24 -27.94
CA ALA A 9 -13.49 20.88 -26.68
C ALA A 9 -13.03 19.80 -25.70
N ALA A 10 -11.77 19.89 -25.30
CA ALA A 10 -11.08 19.00 -24.37
C ALA A 10 -11.62 19.13 -22.94
N PRO A 11 -11.63 18.06 -22.13
CA PRO A 11 -11.86 18.21 -20.69
C PRO A 11 -10.65 18.88 -20.03
N LEU A 12 -10.96 19.91 -19.23
CA LEU A 12 -10.01 20.70 -18.45
C LEU A 12 -9.25 19.84 -17.43
N LEU A 13 -7.93 19.97 -17.49
CA LEU A 13 -6.98 19.52 -16.50
C LEU A 13 -6.82 20.62 -15.46
N VAL A 14 -7.25 20.38 -14.21
CA VAL A 14 -6.85 21.20 -13.05
C VAL A 14 -6.36 20.28 -11.94
N ARG A 15 -5.11 20.51 -11.57
CA ARG A 15 -4.34 19.78 -10.56
C ARG A 15 -4.65 20.28 -9.15
N THR A 16 -4.64 19.33 -8.22
CA THR A 16 -4.16 19.39 -6.81
C THR A 16 -4.57 20.56 -5.92
N ALA A 17 -5.27 20.23 -4.83
CA ALA A 17 -5.07 20.89 -3.54
C ALA A 17 -4.95 19.81 -2.45
N ALA A 18 -3.75 19.71 -1.87
CA ALA A 18 -3.50 18.98 -0.64
C ALA A 18 -3.95 19.88 0.53
N THR A 19 -4.95 19.43 1.30
CA THR A 19 -5.24 20.01 2.61
C THR A 19 -4.74 19.03 3.66
N ALA A 20 -3.73 19.47 4.41
CA ALA A 20 -3.07 18.72 5.45
C ALA A 20 -3.85 18.75 6.78
N ALA A 21 -3.42 17.84 7.66
CA ALA A 21 -3.53 17.87 9.12
C ALA A 21 -4.80 17.28 9.76
N THR A 22 -4.75 15.98 9.99
CA THR A 22 -5.03 15.45 11.34
C THR A 22 -3.82 14.60 11.72
N ALA A 23 -3.15 15.01 12.80
CA ALA A 23 -1.86 14.50 13.22
C ALA A 23 -1.96 13.04 13.68
N TYR A 24 -1.60 12.11 12.79
CA TYR A 24 -1.03 10.84 13.17
C TYR A 24 0.40 10.83 12.62
N PRO A 25 1.42 10.46 13.41
CA PRO A 25 2.73 10.17 12.86
C PRO A 25 2.64 8.77 12.22
N ALA A 26 1.87 8.65 11.14
CA ALA A 26 2.02 7.53 10.25
C ALA A 26 3.30 7.81 9.47
N ALA A 27 4.39 7.14 9.86
CA ALA A 27 5.58 7.04 9.03
C ALA A 27 5.16 6.37 7.71
N ALA A 28 4.68 7.19 6.77
CA ALA A 28 4.36 6.77 5.42
C ALA A 28 5.71 6.55 4.72
N LEU A 29 6.25 5.34 4.84
CA LEU A 29 7.39 4.89 4.07
C LEU A 29 7.05 5.05 2.59
N LYS A 30 7.75 5.96 1.91
CA LYS A 30 7.58 6.17 0.47
C LYS A 30 8.26 5.03 -0.29
N ALA A 31 7.73 4.71 -1.47
CA ALA A 31 8.45 3.89 -2.43
C ALA A 31 9.82 4.53 -2.72
N GLY A 32 10.90 3.86 -2.29
CA GLY A 32 12.26 4.37 -2.39
C GLY A 32 12.91 4.82 -1.08
N ASP A 33 12.22 4.76 0.08
CA ASP A 33 12.90 4.87 1.37
C ASP A 33 13.85 3.68 1.54
N ALA A 34 15.11 3.95 1.21
CA ALA A 34 16.16 2.96 1.15
C ALA A 34 16.44 2.42 2.54
N LEU A 35 15.91 1.23 2.85
CA LEU A 35 16.35 0.38 3.95
C LEU A 35 17.77 -0.19 3.68
N ARG A 36 18.67 0.62 3.12
CA ARG A 36 19.94 0.16 2.53
C ARG A 36 21.17 0.62 3.30
N SER A 37 21.06 0.78 4.61
CA SER A 37 22.20 1.24 5.43
C SER A 37 22.43 0.54 6.76
N ARG A 38 21.64 -0.48 7.15
CA ARG A 38 22.03 -1.37 8.26
C ARG A 38 21.48 -2.77 7.98
N ARG A 39 22.37 -3.75 7.86
CA ARG A 39 22.02 -5.18 7.90
C ARG A 39 21.56 -5.52 9.33
N ARG A 40 20.39 -5.01 9.74
CA ARG A 40 19.77 -5.41 11.00
C ARG A 40 19.41 -6.88 10.84
N ARG A 41 20.01 -7.73 11.67
CA ARG A 41 19.55 -9.12 11.81
C ARG A 41 18.23 -9.04 12.57
N PHE A 42 17.20 -9.68 12.04
CA PHE A 42 16.01 -9.95 12.84
C PHE A 42 16.42 -10.87 13.99
N THR A 43 16.05 -10.47 15.17
CA THR A 43 16.25 -11.15 16.45
C THR A 43 14.88 -11.55 17.00
N GLU A 44 14.90 -12.36 18.06
CA GLU A 44 13.68 -12.84 18.73
C GLU A 44 12.86 -11.68 19.34
N ASP A 45 13.52 -10.55 19.61
CA ASP A 45 12.93 -9.34 20.18
C ASP A 45 12.26 -8.43 19.12
N ASP A 46 12.45 -8.69 17.83
CA ASP A 46 11.81 -7.89 16.79
C ASP A 46 10.30 -8.19 16.71
N PRO A 47 9.45 -7.16 16.57
CA PRO A 47 8.00 -7.32 16.58
C PRO A 47 7.52 -8.16 15.38
N GLY A 48 7.12 -9.40 15.66
CA GLY A 48 6.53 -10.30 14.67
C GLY A 48 5.03 -10.07 14.50
N ALA A 49 4.53 -10.24 13.28
CA ALA A 49 3.10 -10.26 12.96
C ALA A 49 2.64 -11.69 12.64
N VAL A 50 1.40 -12.03 13.01
CA VAL A 50 0.80 -13.33 12.68
C VAL A 50 -0.17 -13.14 11.52
N TYR A 51 0.09 -13.84 10.41
CA TYR A 51 -0.83 -13.87 9.28
C TYR A 51 -2.01 -14.80 9.60
N ALA A 52 -3.23 -14.26 9.60
CA ALA A 52 -4.40 -14.95 10.12
C ALA A 52 -5.19 -15.65 9.00
N SER A 53 -5.47 -14.93 7.92
CA SER A 53 -6.27 -15.44 6.81
C SER A 53 -6.09 -14.63 5.54
N GLN A 54 -6.47 -15.23 4.42
CA GLN A 54 -6.46 -14.59 3.10
C GLN A 54 -7.64 -15.08 2.25
N SER A 55 -8.19 -14.17 1.46
CA SER A 55 -9.12 -14.46 0.36
C SER A 55 -8.58 -13.83 -0.91
N LEU A 56 -8.53 -14.59 -2.01
CA LEU A 56 -7.98 -14.14 -3.29
C LEU A 56 -8.97 -14.40 -4.43
N LYS A 57 -9.04 -13.45 -5.35
CA LYS A 57 -9.69 -13.53 -6.64
C LYS A 57 -8.66 -13.34 -7.73
N PHE A 58 -8.47 -14.37 -8.53
CA PHE A 58 -7.61 -14.32 -9.72
C PHE A 58 -8.42 -13.77 -10.89
N ALA A 59 -8.15 -12.51 -11.25
CA ALA A 59 -8.87 -11.80 -12.31
C ALA A 59 -8.19 -11.98 -13.69
N ALA A 60 -6.87 -12.20 -13.72
CA ALA A 60 -6.10 -12.49 -14.93
C ALA A 60 -4.89 -13.39 -14.59
N PRO A 61 -4.35 -14.15 -15.56
CA PRO A 61 -3.12 -14.90 -15.37
C PRO A 61 -1.91 -13.97 -15.21
N VAL A 62 -0.89 -14.46 -14.51
CA VAL A 62 0.45 -13.85 -14.44
C VAL A 62 1.44 -14.89 -14.97
N TYR A 63 2.24 -14.51 -15.95
CA TYR A 63 3.21 -15.40 -16.61
C TYR A 63 4.63 -15.18 -16.08
N VAL A 64 5.48 -16.17 -16.36
CA VAL A 64 6.90 -16.08 -16.00
C VAL A 64 7.56 -14.97 -16.83
N GLY A 65 8.20 -14.04 -16.15
CA GLY A 65 8.81 -12.86 -16.78
C GLY A 65 7.99 -11.58 -16.61
N ASP A 66 6.73 -11.69 -16.19
CA ASP A 66 5.88 -10.52 -15.91
C ASP A 66 6.40 -9.76 -14.67
N GLU A 67 6.44 -8.44 -14.78
CA GLU A 67 6.62 -7.56 -13.63
C GLU A 67 5.25 -7.33 -12.96
N VAL A 68 5.20 -7.51 -11.64
CA VAL A 68 3.97 -7.39 -10.85
C VAL A 68 4.13 -6.35 -9.76
N VAL A 69 3.22 -5.38 -9.75
CA VAL A 69 3.12 -4.36 -8.72
C VAL A 69 2.06 -4.74 -7.71
N ALA A 70 2.48 -5.03 -6.48
CA ALA A 70 1.58 -5.30 -5.36
C ALA A 70 1.25 -4.01 -4.59
N GLN A 71 -0.02 -3.80 -4.29
CA GLN A 71 -0.54 -2.74 -3.45
C GLN A 71 -1.29 -3.35 -2.27
N VAL A 72 -0.97 -2.86 -1.07
CA VAL A 72 -1.62 -3.28 0.17
C VAL A 72 -2.13 -2.03 0.89
N GLN A 73 -3.41 -2.04 1.24
CA GLN A 73 -4.05 -0.94 1.97
C GLN A 73 -4.69 -1.49 3.24
N ALA A 74 -4.35 -0.92 4.39
CA ALA A 74 -5.07 -1.20 5.64
C ALA A 74 -6.49 -0.60 5.54
N LEU A 75 -7.50 -1.45 5.61
CA LEU A 75 -8.91 -1.05 5.57
C LEU A 75 -9.45 -0.77 6.97
N GLN A 76 -9.07 -1.62 7.93
CA GLN A 76 -9.58 -1.55 9.29
C GLN A 76 -8.53 -2.05 10.28
N ILE A 77 -8.42 -1.37 11.42
CA ILE A 77 -7.54 -1.73 12.53
C ILE A 77 -8.41 -1.81 13.79
N ASN A 78 -8.55 -3.00 14.35
CA ASN A 78 -9.32 -3.24 15.57
C ASN A 78 -8.37 -3.61 16.71
N ALA A 79 -8.50 -2.97 17.88
CA ALA A 79 -7.77 -3.35 19.07
C ALA A 79 -8.40 -4.61 19.70
N ALA A 80 -7.57 -5.60 20.03
CA ALA A 80 -7.95 -6.82 20.72
C ALA A 80 -6.94 -7.09 21.85
N GLY A 81 -7.15 -6.42 22.98
CA GLY A 81 -6.18 -6.42 24.09
C GLY A 81 -4.86 -5.75 23.69
N ALA A 82 -3.74 -6.44 23.90
CA ALA A 82 -2.39 -5.97 23.56
C ALA A 82 -1.98 -6.20 22.08
N ARG A 83 -2.93 -6.49 21.21
CA ARG A 83 -2.71 -6.78 19.78
C ARG A 83 -3.72 -6.01 18.93
N HIS A 84 -3.38 -5.85 17.66
CA HIS A 84 -4.27 -5.26 16.66
C HIS A 84 -4.64 -6.30 15.62
N ILE A 85 -5.94 -6.44 15.33
CA ILE A 85 -6.42 -7.21 14.19
C ILE A 85 -6.57 -6.24 13.04
N VAL A 86 -5.80 -6.44 11.97
CA VAL A 86 -5.81 -5.56 10.81
C VAL A 86 -6.36 -6.31 9.61
N LYS A 87 -7.32 -5.69 8.93
CA LYS A 87 -7.84 -6.12 7.64
C LYS A 87 -7.20 -5.28 6.54
N PHE A 88 -6.68 -5.94 5.51
CA PHE A 88 -6.06 -5.31 4.36
C PHE A 88 -6.84 -5.61 3.09
N ALA A 89 -6.92 -4.63 2.18
CA ALA A 89 -7.14 -4.88 0.77
C ALA A 89 -5.78 -5.13 0.11
N THR A 90 -5.70 -6.15 -0.73
CA THR A 90 -4.49 -6.52 -1.46
C THR A 90 -4.81 -6.58 -2.94
N LYS A 91 -4.02 -5.88 -3.76
CA LYS A 91 -4.17 -5.88 -5.21
C LYS A 91 -2.83 -6.09 -5.88
N CYS A 92 -2.81 -6.87 -6.95
CA CYS A 92 -1.63 -7.04 -7.79
C CYS A 92 -1.98 -6.67 -9.23
N PHE A 93 -1.09 -5.92 -9.86
CA PHE A 93 -1.24 -5.44 -11.23
C PHE A 93 -0.04 -5.89 -12.07
N THR A 94 -0.27 -6.26 -13.33
CA THR A 94 0.81 -6.47 -14.30
C THR A 94 1.17 -5.16 -15.00
N ASP A 95 2.44 -4.99 -15.33
CA ASP A 95 3.00 -3.70 -15.77
C ASP A 95 2.49 -3.26 -17.15
N ASP A 96 2.19 -4.22 -18.04
CA ASP A 96 1.86 -3.94 -19.45
C ASP A 96 0.65 -3.02 -19.64
N ASP A 97 -0.36 -3.13 -18.77
CA ASP A 97 -1.65 -2.41 -18.91
C ASP A 97 -2.25 -1.97 -17.56
N GLN A 98 -1.47 -2.05 -16.46
CA GLN A 98 -2.02 -1.98 -15.09
C GLN A 98 -3.20 -2.94 -14.91
N THR A 99 -3.14 -4.11 -15.56
CA THR A 99 -4.23 -5.07 -15.51
C THR A 99 -4.28 -5.69 -14.12
N LEU A 100 -5.44 -5.62 -13.47
CA LEU A 100 -5.67 -6.26 -12.18
C LEU A 100 -5.59 -7.77 -12.33
N ALA A 101 -4.51 -8.37 -11.83
CA ALA A 101 -4.30 -9.81 -11.88
C ALA A 101 -4.89 -10.52 -10.65
N ILE A 102 -4.69 -9.93 -9.47
CA ILE A 102 -5.15 -10.48 -8.20
C ILE A 102 -5.82 -9.37 -7.40
N ASP A 103 -7.01 -9.65 -6.91
CA ASP A 103 -7.71 -8.85 -5.91
C ASP A 103 -7.97 -9.71 -4.69
N GLY A 104 -8.01 -9.12 -3.51
CA GLY A 104 -8.16 -9.92 -2.30
C GLY A 104 -8.16 -9.13 -1.01
N GLU A 105 -8.38 -9.88 0.05
CA GLU A 105 -8.31 -9.38 1.41
C GLU A 105 -7.40 -10.27 2.25
N ALA A 106 -6.67 -9.65 3.17
CA ALA A 106 -5.83 -10.35 4.14
C ALA A 106 -6.15 -9.88 5.56
N MET A 107 -6.01 -10.77 6.53
CA MET A 107 -6.05 -10.41 7.95
C MET A 107 -4.75 -10.79 8.63
N ALA A 108 -4.27 -9.92 9.51
CA ALA A 108 -3.13 -10.21 10.36
C ALA A 108 -3.34 -9.68 11.79
N PHE A 109 -2.72 -10.36 12.75
CA PHE A 109 -2.54 -9.86 14.10
C PHE A 109 -1.19 -9.16 14.19
N LEU A 110 -1.22 -7.84 14.39
CA LEU A 110 -0.04 -7.02 14.59
C LEU A 110 0.22 -6.81 16.09
N PRO A 111 1.50 -6.77 16.50
CA PRO A 111 1.85 -6.35 17.86
C PRO A 111 1.58 -4.86 18.02
N THR A 112 1.36 -4.40 19.26
CA THR A 112 1.41 -2.97 19.55
C THR A 112 2.84 -2.49 19.40
N LEU A 113 3.07 -1.49 18.54
CA LEU A 113 4.38 -0.86 18.42
C LEU A 113 4.73 -0.16 19.73
N GLN A 114 5.76 -0.64 20.43
CA GLN A 114 6.44 0.15 21.44
C GLN A 114 7.56 0.92 20.74
N LEU A 115 7.34 2.21 20.51
CA LEU A 115 8.36 3.08 19.95
C LEU A 115 9.35 3.44 21.07
N SER A 116 10.44 2.68 21.21
CA SER A 116 11.56 3.11 22.04
C SER A 116 12.21 4.30 21.37
N THR A 117 11.89 5.49 21.85
CA THR A 117 12.57 6.72 21.43
C THR A 117 13.94 6.70 22.08
N GLU A 118 14.92 6.11 21.42
CA GLU A 118 16.32 6.32 21.81
C GLU A 118 16.63 7.79 21.52
N VAL A 119 16.66 8.58 22.59
CA VAL A 119 17.13 9.95 22.56
C VAL A 119 18.62 9.87 22.22
N MET A 120 18.97 10.30 21.02
CA MET A 120 20.34 10.37 20.54
C MET A 120 21.00 11.56 21.27
N GLU A 121 21.72 11.28 22.35
CA GLU A 121 22.73 12.19 22.95
C GLU A 121 24.06 12.06 22.20
#